data_AF-A0A7V4E335-F1
#
_entry.id   AF-A0A7V4E335-F1
#
_cell.length_a   1.000
_cell.length_b   1.000
_cell.length_c   1.000
_cell.angle_alpha   90.00
_cell.angle_beta   90.00
_cell.angle_gamma   90.00
#
_symmetry.space_group_name_H-M   'P 1'
#
loop_
_entity.id
_entity.type
_entity.pdbx_description
1 polymer ?
#
loop_
_entity_poly.entity_id
_entity_poly.type
_entity_poly.pdbx_seq_one_letter_code
_entity_poly.pdbx_strand_id
1 'polypeptide(L)'
;MRNFFLLMFIFSFIFAFNILPNPSFEIWLDTLGVKMPFGWLTSEILRESSAVKSTYAYSGNYSLYLRGEDTLAFAHTLTIVRPNYSYYFFGFAHCRTFISGSFSFYFLDSLFNLIGMPIVIPLYFSNNYREYARWFTAPNSARFLLVSLIALPQARIYFDSLTLEDTSLNVIKEGNSLLKGAKKFKKILILKEKKFDYKNCYSPLGKKLRTPFLKKGIYFENPLH
;
A
#
# COMPACT_ATOMS: atom_id res chain seq x y z
N MET A 1 7.98 40.05 21.75
CA MET A 1 8.99 39.00 21.51
C MET A 1 8.33 37.81 20.83
N ARG A 2 8.75 37.57 19.59
CA ARG A 2 8.72 36.35 18.75
C ARG A 2 7.68 35.24 19.05
N ASN A 3 6.53 35.30 18.37
CA ASN A 3 5.66 34.14 18.10
C ASN A 3 6.37 33.23 17.08
N PHE A 4 6.94 32.12 17.52
CA PHE A 4 7.41 31.04 16.64
C PHE A 4 6.23 30.09 16.39
N PHE A 5 5.35 30.44 15.43
CA PHE A 5 4.41 29.47 14.89
C PHE A 5 5.18 28.57 13.92
N LEU A 6 5.51 27.36 14.38
CA LEU A 6 6.11 26.31 13.57
C LEU A 6 5.08 25.88 12.49
N LEU A 7 5.20 26.45 11.30
CA LEU A 7 4.40 26.07 10.14
C LEU A 7 4.97 24.76 9.57
N MET A 8 4.39 23.61 9.96
CA MET A 8 4.71 22.34 9.31
C MET A 8 4.12 22.31 7.90
N PHE A 9 4.96 22.56 6.90
CA PHE A 9 4.67 22.22 5.50
C PHE A 9 4.73 20.70 5.33
N ILE A 10 3.58 20.04 5.37
CA ILE A 10 3.47 18.64 4.94
C ILE A 10 3.39 18.64 3.42
N PHE A 11 4.52 18.38 2.75
CA PHE A 11 4.54 18.02 1.34
C PHE A 11 4.00 16.60 1.20
N SER A 12 2.70 16.45 0.95
CA SER A 12 2.12 15.16 0.56
C SER A 12 2.16 15.04 -0.97
N PHE A 13 3.21 14.39 -1.47
CA PHE A 13 3.17 13.81 -2.81
C PHE A 13 2.10 12.71 -2.82
N ILE A 14 1.04 12.89 -3.61
CA ILE A 14 -0.06 11.91 -3.70
C ILE A 14 0.36 10.84 -4.71
N PHE A 15 1.15 9.89 -4.23
CA PHE A 15 1.32 8.60 -4.87
C PHE A 15 0.20 7.67 -4.40
N ALA A 16 -0.12 6.61 -5.15
CA ALA A 16 -0.92 5.53 -4.56
C ALA A 16 -0.10 4.98 -3.39
N PHE A 17 -0.55 5.25 -2.17
CA PHE A 17 0.18 4.85 -0.98
C PHE A 17 -0.02 3.35 -0.82
N ASN A 18 1.08 2.62 -0.89
CA ASN A 18 1.12 1.24 -0.45
C ASN A 18 0.63 1.17 1.00
N ILE A 19 -0.45 0.43 1.24
CA ILE A 19 -1.09 0.37 2.56
C ILE A 19 -0.44 -0.67 3.48
N LEU A 20 0.61 -1.36 3.01
CA LEU A 20 1.40 -2.29 3.80
C LEU A 20 2.49 -1.55 4.57
N PRO A 21 2.73 -1.90 5.85
CA PRO A 21 3.90 -1.41 6.58
C PRO A 21 5.17 -2.10 6.09
N ASN A 22 6.26 -1.34 5.97
CA ASN A 22 7.60 -1.86 5.61
C ASN A 22 7.60 -2.90 4.46
N PRO A 23 7.00 -2.58 3.31
CA PRO A 23 6.75 -3.53 2.22
C PRO A 23 8.00 -4.12 1.56
N SER A 24 9.13 -3.41 1.66
CA SER A 24 10.43 -3.80 1.13
C SER A 24 11.33 -4.43 2.20
N PHE A 25 10.82 -4.68 3.41
CA PHE A 25 11.57 -5.31 4.50
C PHE A 25 12.92 -4.65 4.82
N GLU A 26 13.04 -3.33 4.70
CA GLU A 26 14.30 -2.63 5.01
C GLU A 26 14.45 -2.35 6.51
N ILE A 27 13.33 -2.23 7.22
CA ILE A 27 13.31 -1.90 8.64
C ILE A 27 13.10 -3.17 9.46
N TRP A 28 14.08 -3.52 10.31
CA TRP A 28 14.02 -4.67 11.20
C TRP A 28 14.14 -4.23 12.64
N LEU A 29 13.30 -4.80 13.50
CA LEU A 29 13.44 -4.74 14.94
C LEU A 29 14.42 -5.85 15.30
N ASP A 30 15.67 -5.48 15.54
CA ASP A 30 16.77 -6.40 15.87
C ASP A 30 17.24 -6.24 17.35
N THR A 31 16.45 -5.54 18.17
CA THR A 31 16.79 -5.21 19.56
C THR A 31 15.92 -6.01 20.53
N LEU A 32 16.48 -6.38 21.69
CA LEU A 32 15.81 -7.13 22.77
C LEU A 32 15.44 -8.60 22.45
N GLY A 33 16.16 -9.24 21.53
CA GLY A 33 16.06 -10.70 21.31
C GLY A 33 14.94 -11.14 20.37
N VAL A 34 14.23 -10.18 19.76
CA VAL A 34 13.21 -10.44 18.74
C VAL A 34 13.74 -9.89 17.42
N LYS A 35 13.86 -10.73 16.39
CA LYS A 35 14.33 -10.35 15.04
C LYS A 35 13.15 -10.41 14.07
N MET A 36 12.46 -9.28 13.88
CA MET A 36 11.27 -9.24 13.03
C MET A 36 11.21 -7.99 12.15
N PRO A 37 10.63 -8.08 10.93
CA PRO A 37 10.40 -6.89 10.13
C PRO A 37 9.36 -6.00 10.80
N PHE A 38 9.59 -4.69 10.80
CA PHE A 38 8.65 -3.75 11.40
C PHE A 38 7.25 -3.87 10.78
N GLY A 39 6.21 -4.03 11.60
CA GLY A 39 4.82 -4.17 11.16
C GLY A 39 4.41 -5.59 10.73
N TRP A 40 5.30 -6.57 10.84
CA TRP A 40 5.03 -7.97 10.48
C TRP A 40 5.19 -8.90 11.69
N LEU A 41 4.16 -9.69 11.97
CA LEU A 41 4.22 -10.82 12.88
C LEU A 41 4.74 -12.04 12.13
N THR A 42 5.80 -12.69 12.62
CA THR A 42 6.42 -13.80 11.90
C THR A 42 6.44 -15.07 12.73
N SER A 43 6.67 -16.21 12.06
CA SER A 43 6.87 -17.50 12.72
C SER A 43 8.13 -17.54 13.60
N GLU A 44 9.01 -16.54 13.54
CA GLU A 44 10.22 -16.44 14.36
C GLU A 44 9.93 -16.49 15.87
N ILE A 45 8.76 -16.00 16.28
CA ILE A 45 8.29 -16.04 17.68
C ILE A 45 8.08 -17.47 18.17
N LEU A 46 7.71 -18.38 17.26
CA LEU A 46 7.39 -19.76 17.57
C LEU A 46 8.59 -20.68 17.35
N ARG A 47 9.41 -20.38 16.33
CA ARG A 47 10.59 -21.15 15.94
C ARG A 47 11.68 -20.21 15.44
N GLU A 48 12.82 -20.26 16.11
CA GLU A 48 14.01 -19.52 15.70
C GLU A 48 14.45 -19.87 14.27
N SER A 49 14.95 -18.86 13.56
CA SER A 49 15.40 -18.93 12.17
C SER A 49 14.32 -19.33 11.15
N SER A 50 13.04 -19.29 11.50
CA SER A 50 11.95 -19.59 10.57
C SER A 50 11.60 -18.40 9.67
N ALA A 51 11.84 -17.17 10.14
CA ALA A 51 11.66 -15.94 9.37
C ALA A 51 12.84 -14.99 9.64
N VAL A 52 13.74 -14.86 8.66
CA VAL A 52 15.02 -14.18 8.85
C VAL A 52 15.24 -13.07 7.83
N LYS A 53 16.03 -12.09 8.24
CA LYS A 53 16.55 -11.02 7.38
C LYS A 53 17.59 -11.60 6.42
N SER A 54 17.47 -11.28 5.14
CA SER A 54 18.39 -11.73 4.09
C SER A 54 18.91 -10.54 3.29
N THR A 55 20.16 -10.60 2.82
CA THR A 55 20.74 -9.62 1.87
C THR A 55 20.50 -9.99 0.41
N TYR A 56 19.96 -11.18 0.14
CA TYR A 56 19.46 -11.53 -1.18
C TYR A 56 18.11 -10.84 -1.38
N ALA A 57 18.13 -9.61 -1.88
CA ALA A 57 16.98 -8.73 -2.04
C ALA A 57 16.68 -8.45 -3.52
N TYR A 58 15.40 -8.22 -3.85
CA TYR A 58 14.98 -7.74 -5.15
C TYR A 58 15.19 -6.22 -5.26
N SER A 59 14.88 -5.50 -4.18
CA SER A 59 15.07 -4.06 -4.06
C SER A 59 15.72 -3.71 -2.72
N GLY A 60 16.48 -2.62 -2.67
CA GLY A 60 17.09 -2.19 -1.41
C GLY A 60 18.21 -3.13 -0.96
N ASN A 61 18.35 -3.31 0.35
CA ASN A 61 19.43 -4.10 0.95
C ASN A 61 18.92 -5.40 1.57
N TYR A 62 17.65 -5.47 1.94
CA TYR A 62 17.12 -6.55 2.75
C TYR A 62 15.83 -7.12 2.19
N SER A 63 15.65 -8.42 2.41
CA SER A 63 14.40 -9.13 2.13
C SER A 63 14.00 -10.00 3.30
N LEU A 64 12.75 -10.44 3.28
CA LEU A 64 12.26 -11.46 4.20
C LEU A 64 12.54 -12.84 3.61
N TYR A 65 13.24 -13.69 4.35
CA TYR A 65 13.48 -15.09 3.99
C TYR A 65 12.73 -16.03 4.95
N LEU A 66 11.75 -16.76 4.42
CA LEU A 66 10.97 -17.75 5.15
C LEU A 66 11.52 -19.16 4.92
N ARG A 67 11.69 -19.90 6.02
CA ARG A 67 12.21 -21.28 6.06
C ARG A 67 11.17 -22.21 6.66
N GLY A 68 10.43 -22.91 5.80
CA GLY A 68 9.38 -23.84 6.17
C GLY A 68 9.84 -25.21 6.63
N GLU A 69 11.14 -25.51 6.72
CA GLU A 69 11.74 -26.75 7.31
C GLU A 69 10.78 -27.94 7.52
N ASP A 70 10.45 -28.30 8.77
CA ASP A 70 9.49 -29.38 9.07
C ASP A 70 8.05 -28.88 9.22
N THR A 71 7.85 -27.57 9.35
CA THR A 71 6.52 -26.93 9.49
C THR A 71 6.49 -25.59 8.79
N LEU A 72 5.30 -25.17 8.38
CA LEU A 72 5.10 -23.89 7.67
C LEU A 72 5.77 -22.71 8.39
N ALA A 73 6.36 -21.80 7.61
CA ALA A 73 6.85 -20.51 8.08
C ALA A 73 5.99 -19.39 7.50
N PHE A 74 5.81 -18.31 8.26
CA PHE A 74 4.90 -17.25 7.87
C PHE A 74 5.37 -15.85 8.27
N ALA A 75 4.84 -14.86 7.56
CA ALA A 75 4.80 -13.47 8.00
C ALA A 75 3.42 -12.87 7.72
N HIS A 76 2.86 -12.21 8.72
CA HIS A 76 1.52 -11.66 8.70
C HIS A 76 1.55 -10.16 8.99
N THR A 77 0.78 -9.39 8.23
CA THR A 77 0.47 -8.00 8.56
C THR A 77 -1.02 -7.77 8.42
N LEU A 78 -1.55 -6.88 9.25
CA LEU A 78 -2.94 -6.46 9.20
C LEU A 78 -3.01 -5.02 8.68
N THR A 79 -3.91 -4.76 7.74
CA THR A 79 -4.18 -3.40 7.25
C THR A 79 -5.68 -3.12 7.18
N ILE A 80 -6.05 -1.85 7.10
CA ILE A 80 -7.44 -1.39 7.04
C ILE A 80 -7.87 -1.31 5.59
N VAL A 81 -9.07 -1.81 5.29
CA VAL A 81 -9.67 -1.76 3.95
C VAL A 81 -11.06 -1.14 3.98
N ARG A 82 -11.47 -0.63 2.81
CA ARG A 82 -12.79 -0.08 2.58
C ARG A 82 -13.69 -1.14 1.95
N PRO A 83 -14.93 -1.28 2.43
CA PRO A 83 -15.84 -2.28 1.89
C PRO A 83 -16.25 -1.94 0.46
N ASN A 84 -16.37 -2.95 -0.40
CA ASN A 84 -16.68 -2.83 -1.84
C ASN A 84 -15.64 -2.07 -2.67
N TYR A 85 -14.43 -1.86 -2.14
CA TYR A 85 -13.33 -1.27 -2.91
C TYR A 85 -12.45 -2.35 -3.53
N SER A 86 -11.95 -2.05 -4.72
CA SER A 86 -10.97 -2.88 -5.41
C SER A 86 -9.55 -2.51 -4.96
N TYR A 87 -8.73 -3.54 -4.88
CA TYR A 87 -7.34 -3.48 -4.47
C TYR A 87 -6.50 -4.20 -5.52
N TYR A 88 -5.32 -3.65 -5.75
CA TYR A 88 -4.31 -4.27 -6.58
C TYR A 88 -3.11 -4.62 -5.72
N PHE A 89 -2.83 -5.91 -5.65
CA PHE A 89 -1.62 -6.44 -5.05
C PHE A 89 -0.60 -6.75 -6.13
N PHE A 90 0.66 -6.42 -5.88
CA PHE A 90 1.81 -7.06 -6.53
C PHE A 90 2.96 -7.25 -5.54
N GLY A 91 3.84 -8.22 -5.78
CA GLY A 91 5.01 -8.44 -4.94
C GLY A 91 5.96 -9.44 -5.57
N PHE A 92 7.21 -9.46 -5.10
CA PHE A 92 8.25 -10.31 -5.67
C PHE A 92 8.56 -11.46 -4.72
N ALA A 93 8.67 -12.67 -5.30
CA ALA A 93 9.12 -13.84 -4.58
C ALA A 93 10.14 -14.65 -5.38
N HIS A 94 11.14 -15.20 -4.69
CA HIS A 94 12.08 -16.16 -5.24
C HIS A 94 11.91 -17.50 -4.53
N CYS A 95 11.53 -18.52 -5.30
CA CYS A 95 11.11 -19.82 -4.80
C CYS A 95 12.03 -20.93 -5.31
N ARG A 96 12.74 -21.60 -4.40
CA ARG A 96 13.69 -22.67 -4.76
C ARG A 96 13.07 -24.07 -4.87
N THR A 97 11.78 -24.23 -4.59
CA THR A 97 11.06 -25.51 -4.68
C THR A 97 9.81 -25.40 -5.58
N PHE A 98 9.37 -26.51 -6.18
CA PHE A 98 8.27 -26.53 -7.17
C PHE A 98 6.96 -25.92 -6.67
N ILE A 99 6.52 -26.32 -5.48
CA ILE A 99 5.43 -25.67 -4.75
C ILE A 99 6.05 -25.17 -3.45
N SER A 100 6.16 -23.86 -3.36
CA SER A 100 6.92 -23.24 -2.27
C SER A 100 5.99 -22.66 -1.21
N GLY A 101 4.89 -22.01 -1.60
CA GLY A 101 4.17 -21.14 -0.67
C GLY A 101 3.05 -20.35 -1.31
N SER A 102 2.65 -19.27 -0.66
CA SER A 102 1.62 -18.36 -1.19
C SER A 102 1.74 -16.94 -0.65
N PHE A 103 1.19 -16.00 -1.43
CA PHE A 103 0.57 -14.80 -0.89
C PHE A 103 -0.90 -15.12 -0.59
N SER A 104 -1.34 -14.94 0.65
CA SER A 104 -2.72 -15.20 1.07
C SER A 104 -3.34 -13.96 1.70
N PHE A 105 -4.60 -13.70 1.37
CA PHE A 105 -5.34 -12.50 1.74
C PHE A 105 -6.68 -12.91 2.37
N TYR A 106 -6.90 -12.47 3.61
CA TYR A 106 -8.08 -12.82 4.40
C TYR A 106 -8.81 -11.55 4.79
N PHE A 107 -10.04 -11.38 4.30
CA PHE A 107 -10.88 -10.25 4.69
C PHE A 107 -11.54 -10.52 6.02
N LEU A 108 -11.50 -9.54 6.92
CA LEU A 108 -12.08 -9.65 8.25
C LEU A 108 -13.10 -8.53 8.50
N ASP A 109 -14.13 -8.84 9.28
CA ASP A 109 -15.11 -7.87 9.77
C ASP A 109 -14.57 -7.04 10.96
N SER A 110 -15.40 -6.18 11.55
CA SER A 110 -15.03 -5.39 12.73
C SER A 110 -14.77 -6.21 14.00
N LEU A 111 -15.17 -7.48 14.01
CA LEU A 111 -14.98 -8.43 15.10
C LEU A 111 -13.86 -9.45 14.80
N PHE A 112 -13.09 -9.22 13.73
CA PHE A 112 -12.02 -10.10 13.25
C PHE A 112 -12.47 -11.48 12.76
N ASN A 113 -13.76 -11.65 12.43
CA ASN A 113 -14.23 -12.87 11.80
C ASN A 113 -13.86 -12.89 10.32
N LEU A 114 -13.49 -14.07 9.81
CA LEU A 114 -13.22 -14.27 8.39
C LEU A 114 -14.49 -14.06 7.54
N ILE A 115 -14.37 -13.26 6.49
CA ILE A 115 -15.43 -13.02 5.52
C ILE A 115 -15.09 -13.71 4.21
N GLY A 116 -15.92 -14.68 3.81
CA GLY A 116 -15.79 -15.38 2.54
C GLY A 116 -14.54 -16.26 2.46
N MET A 117 -14.15 -16.60 1.23
CA MET A 117 -12.96 -17.43 0.98
C MET A 117 -11.70 -16.57 0.88
N PRO A 118 -10.56 -17.04 1.44
CA PRO A 118 -9.29 -16.38 1.25
C PRO A 118 -8.88 -16.32 -0.21
N ILE A 119 -8.25 -15.21 -0.60
CA ILE A 119 -7.62 -15.09 -1.91
C ILE A 119 -6.19 -15.60 -1.78
N VAL A 120 -5.80 -16.54 -2.63
CA VAL A 120 -4.48 -17.18 -2.57
C VAL A 120 -3.79 -17.06 -3.91
N ILE A 121 -2.56 -16.58 -3.92
CA ILE A 121 -1.66 -16.58 -5.08
C ILE A 121 -0.56 -17.61 -4.80
N PRO A 122 -0.62 -18.80 -5.42
CA PRO A 122 0.37 -19.84 -5.21
C PRO A 122 1.73 -19.44 -5.79
N LEU A 123 2.78 -19.82 -5.08
CA LEU A 123 4.16 -19.55 -5.45
C LEU A 123 4.82 -20.81 -6.01
N TYR A 124 5.28 -20.67 -7.25
CA TYR A 124 5.95 -21.72 -8.00
C TYR A 124 7.45 -21.45 -8.10
N PHE A 125 8.21 -22.52 -8.31
CA PHE A 125 9.63 -22.46 -8.58
C PHE A 125 10.03 -21.33 -9.56
N SER A 126 11.11 -20.65 -9.23
CA SER A 126 11.71 -19.61 -10.05
C SER A 126 13.23 -19.59 -9.86
N ASN A 127 13.98 -19.34 -10.93
CA ASN A 127 15.45 -19.22 -10.87
C ASN A 127 15.91 -17.88 -10.25
N ASN A 128 15.01 -16.91 -10.20
CA ASN A 128 15.23 -15.60 -9.59
C ASN A 128 13.88 -15.06 -9.06
N TYR A 129 13.85 -13.85 -8.52
CA TYR A 129 12.63 -13.15 -8.16
C TYR A 129 11.67 -13.08 -9.35
N ARG A 130 10.43 -13.45 -9.09
CA ARG A 130 9.29 -13.36 -10.01
C ARG A 130 8.24 -12.46 -9.38
N GLU A 131 7.64 -11.62 -10.20
CA GLU A 131 6.49 -10.81 -9.80
C GLU A 131 5.21 -11.66 -9.75
N TYR A 132 4.42 -11.44 -8.71
CA TYR A 132 3.09 -12.01 -8.52
C TYR A 132 2.12 -10.88 -8.26
N ALA A 133 1.06 -10.81 -9.05
CA ALA A 133 0.07 -9.75 -8.95
C ALA A 133 -1.35 -10.29 -9.00
N ARG A 134 -2.27 -9.60 -8.32
CA ARG A 134 -3.69 -9.93 -8.34
C ARG A 134 -4.57 -8.74 -8.01
N TRP A 135 -5.68 -8.66 -8.72
CA TRP A 135 -6.79 -7.77 -8.40
C TRP A 135 -7.82 -8.50 -7.55
N PHE A 136 -8.36 -7.81 -6.54
CA PHE A 136 -9.46 -8.32 -5.74
C PHE A 136 -10.30 -7.20 -5.15
N THR A 137 -11.56 -7.50 -4.85
CA THR A 137 -12.51 -6.53 -4.29
C THR A 137 -12.88 -6.95 -2.87
N ALA A 138 -12.82 -6.01 -1.94
CA ALA A 138 -13.19 -6.25 -0.56
C ALA A 138 -14.71 -6.47 -0.42
N PRO A 139 -15.16 -7.49 0.34
CA PRO A 139 -16.58 -7.68 0.66
C PRO A 139 -17.21 -6.45 1.33
N ASN A 140 -18.54 -6.34 1.26
CA ASN A 140 -19.33 -5.22 1.78
C ASN A 140 -19.22 -5.00 3.31
N SER A 141 -18.86 -6.03 4.08
CA SER A 141 -18.64 -5.97 5.52
C SER A 141 -17.16 -5.92 5.92
N ALA A 142 -16.22 -6.01 4.96
CA ALA A 142 -14.79 -6.04 5.27
C ALA A 142 -14.32 -4.72 5.88
N ARG A 143 -13.55 -4.81 6.96
CA ARG A 143 -12.90 -3.67 7.63
C ARG A 143 -11.40 -3.83 7.69
N PHE A 144 -10.93 -5.08 7.76
CA PHE A 144 -9.50 -5.39 7.76
C PHE A 144 -9.16 -6.39 6.68
N LEU A 145 -7.90 -6.36 6.30
CA LEU A 145 -7.28 -7.36 5.45
C LEU A 145 -6.02 -7.87 6.14
N LEU A 146 -6.01 -9.16 6.45
CA LEU A 146 -4.82 -9.88 6.87
C LEU A 146 -4.08 -10.34 5.62
N VAL A 147 -2.85 -9.87 5.46
CA VAL A 147 -1.93 -10.27 4.40
C VAL A 147 -0.92 -11.24 4.98
N SER A 148 -0.81 -12.40 4.35
CA SER A 148 -0.02 -13.53 4.82
C SER A 148 0.94 -13.99 3.74
N LEU A 149 2.22 -14.03 4.10
CA LEU A 149 3.29 -14.65 3.33
C LEU A 149 3.53 -16.01 3.93
N ILE A 150 3.45 -17.06 3.13
CA ILE A 150 3.50 -18.43 3.62
C ILE A 150 4.57 -19.19 2.84
N ALA A 151 5.45 -19.87 3.56
CA ALA A 151 6.29 -20.94 3.05
C ALA A 151 5.79 -22.28 3.59
N LEU A 152 5.48 -23.21 2.69
CA LEU A 152 5.08 -24.57 3.03
C LEU A 152 6.24 -25.35 3.67
N PRO A 153 5.96 -26.51 4.30
CA PRO A 153 7.00 -27.42 4.75
C PRO A 153 8.08 -27.63 3.70
N GLN A 154 9.34 -27.60 4.13
CA GLN A 154 10.57 -27.73 3.34
C GLN A 154 10.85 -26.60 2.34
N ALA A 155 9.92 -25.67 2.15
CA ALA A 155 10.10 -24.55 1.24
C ALA A 155 11.02 -23.47 1.82
N ARG A 156 11.70 -22.79 0.90
CA ARG A 156 12.64 -21.70 1.18
C ARG A 156 12.32 -20.57 0.21
N ILE A 157 11.80 -19.48 0.74
CA ILE A 157 11.24 -18.39 -0.09
C ILE A 157 11.77 -17.05 0.38
N TYR A 158 12.24 -16.26 -0.57
CA TYR A 158 12.53 -14.85 -0.36
C TYR A 158 11.35 -14.02 -0.83
N PHE A 159 10.91 -13.06 -0.02
CA PHE A 159 9.84 -12.12 -0.31
C PHE A 159 10.39 -10.71 -0.26
N ASP A 160 9.99 -9.88 -1.22
CA ASP A 160 10.43 -8.49 -1.28
C ASP A 160 9.47 -7.61 -2.11
N SER A 161 9.58 -6.29 -1.90
CA SER A 161 8.91 -5.21 -2.65
C SER A 161 7.41 -5.44 -2.84
N LEU A 162 6.72 -5.70 -1.74
CA LEU A 162 5.28 -5.93 -1.75
C LEU A 162 4.53 -4.63 -1.92
N THR A 163 3.44 -4.61 -2.67
CA THR A 163 2.58 -3.45 -2.81
C THR A 163 1.13 -3.86 -2.77
N LEU A 164 0.36 -3.13 -1.97
CA LEU A 164 -1.09 -3.20 -1.98
C LEU A 164 -1.64 -1.79 -2.16
N GLU A 165 -2.23 -1.52 -3.32
CA GLU A 165 -2.81 -0.23 -3.66
C GLU A 165 -4.33 -0.27 -3.58
N ASP A 166 -4.91 0.80 -3.02
CA ASP A 166 -6.35 1.06 -3.11
C ASP A 166 -6.66 1.73 -4.46
N THR A 167 -7.42 1.04 -5.30
CA THR A 167 -7.50 1.37 -6.74
C THR A 167 -8.47 2.51 -7.02
N SER A 168 -9.23 2.97 -6.02
CA SER A 168 -9.99 4.22 -6.13
C SER A 168 -9.10 5.45 -6.32
N LEU A 169 -7.81 5.34 -5.99
CA LEU A 169 -6.80 6.37 -6.27
C LEU A 169 -6.13 6.20 -7.65
N ASN A 170 -6.24 5.01 -8.28
CA ASN A 170 -5.60 4.70 -9.58
C ASN A 170 -6.44 5.12 -10.79
N VAL A 171 -7.74 5.36 -10.66
CA VAL A 171 -8.58 5.92 -11.74
C VAL A 171 -8.11 7.33 -12.16
N ILE A 172 -7.28 8.00 -11.35
CA ILE A 172 -6.64 9.29 -11.70
C ILE A 172 -5.35 9.08 -12.51
N LYS A 173 -4.74 7.88 -12.51
CA LYS A 173 -3.44 7.62 -13.15
C LYS A 173 -3.51 7.25 -14.63
N GLU A 174 -4.57 6.62 -15.12
CA GLU A 174 -4.67 6.24 -16.54
C GLU A 174 -4.75 7.44 -17.51
N GLY A 175 -5.03 8.66 -17.00
CA GLY A 175 -4.96 9.89 -17.79
C GLY A 175 -3.57 10.51 -17.94
N ASN A 176 -2.53 10.00 -17.27
CA ASN A 176 -1.25 10.70 -17.10
C ASN A 176 -0.06 10.18 -17.93
N SER A 177 -0.24 9.21 -18.82
CA SER A 177 0.82 8.83 -19.78
C SER A 177 0.97 9.80 -20.95
N LEU A 178 0.15 10.86 -21.06
CA LEU A 178 0.17 11.81 -22.18
C LEU A 178 0.54 13.27 -21.84
N LEU A 179 0.93 13.61 -20.61
CA LEU A 179 1.18 15.02 -20.26
C LEU A 179 2.64 15.30 -19.89
N LYS A 180 3.53 15.18 -20.88
CA LYS A 180 4.67 16.11 -20.99
C LYS A 180 4.09 17.52 -21.18
N GLY A 181 3.92 18.26 -20.08
CA GLY A 181 3.55 19.69 -20.11
C GLY A 181 2.35 20.11 -19.24
N ALA A 182 2.10 19.45 -18.10
CA ALA A 182 0.99 19.86 -17.23
C ALA A 182 1.22 21.24 -16.59
N LYS A 183 0.48 22.23 -17.06
CA LYS A 183 0.38 23.59 -16.50
C LYS A 183 -0.11 23.51 -15.05
N LYS A 184 0.58 24.21 -14.13
CA LYS A 184 0.27 24.22 -12.70
C LYS A 184 -1.11 24.83 -12.45
N PHE A 185 -2.07 24.10 -11.89
CA PHE A 185 -3.33 24.65 -11.37
C PHE A 185 -3.26 24.75 -9.84
N LYS A 186 -3.73 25.86 -9.26
CA LYS A 186 -3.74 26.10 -7.82
C LYS A 186 -5.08 25.68 -7.23
N LYS A 187 -5.08 24.77 -6.25
CA LYS A 187 -6.30 24.32 -5.56
C LYS A 187 -6.66 25.29 -4.43
N ILE A 188 -7.93 25.68 -4.38
CA ILE A 188 -8.48 26.61 -3.38
C ILE A 188 -9.59 25.88 -2.61
N LEU A 189 -9.46 25.81 -1.29
CA LEU A 189 -10.50 25.30 -0.40
C LEU A 189 -11.24 26.46 0.24
N ILE A 190 -12.54 26.58 -0.04
CA ILE A 190 -13.41 27.59 0.56
C ILE A 190 -14.22 26.91 1.66
N LEU A 191 -13.93 27.25 2.91
CA LEU A 191 -14.58 26.68 4.09
C LEU A 191 -15.84 27.46 4.53
N LYS A 192 -15.94 28.73 4.13
CA LYS A 192 -17.09 29.61 4.33
C LYS A 192 -17.27 30.46 3.09
N GLU A 193 -18.52 30.76 2.74
CA GLU A 193 -18.83 31.58 1.57
C GLU A 193 -18.06 32.89 1.62
N LYS A 194 -17.31 33.16 0.55
CA LYS A 194 -16.45 34.33 0.46
C LYS A 194 -16.48 34.87 -0.96
N LYS A 195 -16.51 36.20 -1.07
CA LYS A 195 -16.28 36.89 -2.34
C LYS A 195 -14.82 36.70 -2.73
N PHE A 196 -14.59 36.09 -3.89
CA PHE A 196 -13.25 35.75 -4.38
C PHE A 196 -13.12 36.17 -5.85
N ASP A 197 -11.92 36.54 -6.29
CA ASP A 197 -11.70 36.83 -7.70
C ASP A 197 -11.75 35.52 -8.50
N TYR A 198 -12.83 35.35 -9.25
CA TYR A 198 -13.25 34.08 -9.85
C TYR A 198 -12.87 33.97 -11.33
N LYS A 199 -12.25 35.01 -11.91
CA LYS A 199 -12.02 35.13 -13.36
C LYS A 199 -11.25 33.96 -13.97
N ASN A 200 -10.44 33.27 -13.15
CA ASN A 200 -9.67 32.08 -13.54
C ASN A 200 -9.97 30.85 -12.67
N CYS A 201 -11.12 30.83 -11.99
CA CYS A 201 -11.53 29.73 -11.13
C CYS A 201 -12.45 28.74 -11.87
N TYR A 202 -12.23 27.46 -11.61
CA TYR A 202 -12.97 26.33 -12.18
C TYR A 202 -13.54 25.46 -11.06
N SER A 203 -14.71 24.87 -11.29
CA SER A 203 -15.31 23.88 -10.40
C SER A 203 -14.52 22.57 -10.43
N PRO A 204 -14.77 21.64 -9.48
CA PRO A 204 -14.15 20.31 -9.50
C PRO A 204 -14.43 19.49 -10.76
N LEU A 205 -15.46 19.87 -11.52
CA LEU A 205 -15.85 19.24 -12.79
C LEU A 205 -15.26 19.98 -14.01
N GLY A 206 -14.32 20.90 -13.80
CA GLY A 206 -13.65 21.65 -14.88
C GLY A 206 -14.50 22.77 -15.51
N LYS A 207 -15.66 23.11 -14.94
CA LYS A 207 -16.50 24.20 -15.46
C LYS A 207 -15.99 25.54 -14.97
N LYS A 208 -15.77 26.51 -15.87
CA LYS A 208 -15.39 27.88 -15.50
C LYS A 208 -16.49 28.52 -14.65
N LEU A 209 -16.09 29.08 -13.51
CA LEU A 209 -17.03 29.74 -12.60
C LEU A 209 -17.44 31.09 -13.20
N ARG A 210 -18.74 31.39 -13.12
CA ARG A 210 -19.32 32.64 -13.64
C ARG A 210 -19.80 33.57 -12.53
N THR A 211 -19.65 33.15 -11.27
CA THR A 211 -20.19 33.86 -10.11
C THR A 211 -19.08 34.31 -9.16
N PRO A 212 -19.16 35.54 -8.61
CA PRO A 212 -18.18 36.07 -7.65
C PRO A 212 -18.27 35.47 -6.24
N PHE A 213 -19.32 34.69 -5.98
CA PHE A 213 -19.54 34.02 -4.71
C PHE A 213 -19.22 32.53 -4.86
N LEU A 214 -18.21 32.09 -4.13
CA LEU A 214 -17.84 30.68 -4.03
C LEU A 214 -18.53 30.08 -2.82
N LYS A 215 -19.33 29.03 -3.06
CA LYS A 215 -19.93 28.22 -2.00
C LYS A 215 -18.84 27.43 -1.28
N LYS A 216 -19.18 26.84 -0.13
CA LYS A 216 -18.26 25.91 0.55
C LYS A 216 -17.90 24.77 -0.41
N GLY A 217 -16.61 24.60 -0.71
CA GLY A 217 -16.19 23.66 -1.73
C GLY A 217 -14.73 23.80 -2.15
N ILE A 218 -14.34 22.95 -3.10
CA ILE A 218 -13.01 22.94 -3.70
C ILE A 218 -13.10 23.58 -5.07
N TYR A 219 -12.16 24.46 -5.38
CA TYR A 219 -12.05 25.15 -6.66
C TYR A 219 -10.61 25.12 -7.16
N PHE A 220 -10.42 25.40 -8.45
CA PHE A 220 -9.12 25.37 -9.12
C PHE A 220 -8.87 26.68 -9.84
N GLU A 221 -7.76 27.35 -9.55
CA GLU A 221 -7.33 28.59 -10.18
C GLU A 221 -6.22 28.28 -11.21
N ASN A 222 -6.39 28.76 -12.44
CA ASN A 222 -5.36 28.67 -13.49
C ASN A 222 -4.48 29.92 -13.48
N PRO A 223 -3.15 29.83 -13.26
CA PRO A 223 -2.27 30.97 -13.11
C PRO A 223 -1.80 31.63 -14.42
N LEU A 224 -2.29 31.21 -15.59
CA LEU A 224 -1.82 31.72 -16.90
C LEU A 224 -2.83 32.62 -17.65
N HIS A 225 -3.70 33.32 -16.93
CA HIS A 225 -4.40 34.51 -17.45
C HIS A 225 -4.54 35.58 -16.37
#